data_AF-A0A522V6M9-F1
#
_entry.id   AF-A0A522V6M9-F1
#
_cell.length_a   1.000
_cell.length_b   1.000
_cell.length_c   1.000
_cell.angle_alpha   90.00
_cell.angle_beta   90.00
_cell.angle_gamma   90.00
#
_symmetry.space_group_name_H-M   'P 1'
#
loop_
_entity.id
_entity.type
_entity.pdbx_description
1 polymer ?
#
loop_
_entity_poly.entity_id
_entity_poly.type
_entity_poly.pdbx_seq_one_letter_code
_entity_poly.pdbx_strand_id
1 'polypeptide(L)'
;MEYINYKAPRVKWGVPEAIGNLANKYPDKVVQAIPYLLQNTVENNMNTTVTRWCAAYGLSEIAKHNTKAQKELILRIKEIVKKEKNNGVKNVYLKALKDIEK
;
A
#
# COMPACT_ATOMS: atom_id res chain seq x y z
N MET A 1 0.98 14.68 2.22
CA MET A 1 -0.14 13.70 2.34
C MET A 1 -1.24 14.02 1.34
N GLU A 2 -1.54 15.30 1.10
CA GLU A 2 -2.58 15.82 0.18
C GLU A 2 -2.59 15.20 -1.23
N TYR A 3 -1.44 14.75 -1.73
CA TYR A 3 -1.31 14.26 -3.11
C TYR A 3 -1.57 12.75 -3.31
N ILE A 4 -1.74 11.95 -2.25
CA ILE A 4 -1.93 10.48 -2.38
C ILE A 4 -3.19 10.12 -3.19
N ASN A 5 -4.23 10.96 -3.09
CA ASN A 5 -5.51 10.78 -3.78
C ASN A 5 -5.74 11.84 -4.86
N TYR A 6 -4.66 12.47 -5.33
CA TYR A 6 -4.76 13.52 -6.33
C TYR A 6 -5.41 13.01 -7.63
N LYS A 7 -6.16 13.89 -8.31
CA LYS A 7 -6.94 13.52 -9.50
C LYS A 7 -6.04 13.11 -10.68
N ALA A 8 -4.82 13.65 -10.76
CA ALA A 8 -3.90 13.32 -11.84
C ALA A 8 -3.30 11.92 -11.64
N PRO A 9 -3.45 10.99 -12.60
CA PRO A 9 -3.01 9.59 -12.44
C PRO A 9 -1.53 9.45 -12.07
N ARG A 10 -0.63 10.22 -12.69
CA ARG A 10 0.82 10.14 -12.43
C ARG A 10 1.20 10.49 -11.00
N VAL A 11 0.49 11.44 -10.38
CA VAL A 11 0.69 11.81 -8.98
C VAL A 11 0.17 10.69 -8.07
N LYS A 12 -0.97 10.12 -8.42
CA LYS A 12 -1.58 8.98 -7.71
C LYS A 12 -0.74 7.70 -7.78
N TRP A 13 0.14 7.56 -8.78
CA TRP A 13 1.07 6.44 -8.92
C TRP A 13 2.38 6.67 -8.15
N GLY A 14 3.02 7.82 -8.36
CA GLY A 14 4.35 8.09 -7.82
C GLY A 14 4.36 8.35 -6.32
N VAL A 15 3.28 8.90 -5.76
CA VAL A 15 3.24 9.23 -4.33
C VAL A 15 3.25 7.97 -3.43
N PRO A 16 2.41 6.93 -3.67
CA PRO A 16 2.49 5.68 -2.91
C PRO A 16 3.87 4.99 -3.00
N GLU A 17 4.51 5.03 -4.16
CA GLU A 17 5.83 4.44 -4.37
C GLU A 17 6.91 5.18 -3.57
N ALA A 18 6.90 6.51 -3.61
CA ALA A 18 7.79 7.33 -2.79
C ALA A 18 7.58 7.06 -1.28
N ILE A 19 6.33 6.87 -0.84
CA ILE A 19 6.02 6.52 0.55
C ILE A 19 6.60 5.16 0.92
N GLY A 20 6.45 4.15 0.06
CA GLY A 20 7.03 2.82 0.28
C GLY A 20 8.56 2.88 0.42
N ASN A 21 9.23 3.59 -0.49
CA ASN A 21 10.68 3.80 -0.43
C ASN A 21 11.14 4.52 0.85
N LEU A 22 10.32 5.45 1.37
CA LEU A 22 10.62 6.18 2.60
C LEU A 22 10.29 5.40 3.87
N ALA A 23 9.53 4.30 3.79
CA ALA A 23 9.06 3.56 4.96
C ALA A 23 10.22 3.00 5.81
N ASN A 24 11.30 2.55 5.17
CA ASN A 24 12.49 2.08 5.88
C ASN A 24 13.20 3.21 6.67
N LYS A 25 13.27 4.42 6.11
CA LYS A 25 14.00 5.55 6.72
C LYS A 25 13.17 6.34 7.72
N TYR A 26 11.86 6.44 7.48
CA TYR A 26 10.94 7.24 8.31
C TYR A 26 9.65 6.47 8.63
N PRO A 27 9.74 5.30 9.30
CA PRO A 27 8.60 4.41 9.50
C PRO A 27 7.44 5.07 10.24
N ASP A 28 7.69 5.93 11.23
CA ASP A 28 6.63 6.63 11.98
C ASP A 28 5.95 7.74 11.15
N LYS A 29 6.68 8.39 10.24
CA LYS A 29 6.14 9.50 9.42
C LYS A 29 5.25 9.02 8.29
N VAL A 30 5.46 7.80 7.80
CA VAL A 30 4.68 7.24 6.68
C VAL A 30 3.36 6.60 7.13
N VAL A 31 3.17 6.31 8.43
CA VAL A 31 1.94 5.69 8.96
C VAL A 31 0.69 6.52 8.64
N GLN A 32 0.78 7.84 8.69
CA GLN A 32 -0.32 8.74 8.33
C GLN A 32 -0.81 8.56 6.87
N ALA A 33 -0.04 7.91 6.00
CA ALA A 33 -0.46 7.60 4.63
C ALA A 33 -1.41 6.41 4.54
N ILE A 34 -1.43 5.52 5.53
CA ILE A 34 -2.23 4.29 5.53
C ILE A 34 -3.69 4.51 5.14
N PRO A 35 -4.47 5.42 5.77
CA PRO A 35 -5.88 5.59 5.42
C PRO A 35 -6.07 6.00 3.95
N TYR A 36 -5.17 6.83 3.41
CA TYR A 36 -5.22 7.26 2.01
C TYR A 36 -4.83 6.13 1.06
N LEU A 37 -3.81 5.34 1.41
CA LEU A 37 -3.40 4.18 0.61
C LEU A 37 -4.49 3.10 0.56
N LEU A 38 -5.19 2.85 1.69
CA LEU A 38 -6.31 1.92 1.74
C LEU A 38 -7.47 2.34 0.81
N GLN A 39 -7.72 3.64 0.63
CA GLN A 39 -8.72 4.10 -0.33
C GLN A 39 -8.33 3.75 -1.78
N ASN A 40 -7.04 3.71 -2.07
CA ASN A 40 -6.50 3.37 -3.39
C ASN A 40 -6.47 1.86 -3.67
N THR A 41 -6.82 0.99 -2.71
CA THR A 41 -6.89 -0.47 -2.93
C THR A 41 -8.25 -0.95 -3.44
N VAL A 42 -9.28 -0.10 -3.38
CA VAL A 42 -10.64 -0.44 -3.83
C VAL A 42 -10.75 -0.19 -5.32
N GLU A 43 -11.18 -1.18 -6.09
CA GLU A 43 -11.43 -1.01 -7.53
C GLU A 43 -12.62 -0.07 -7.77
N ASN A 44 -12.39 0.97 -8.56
CA ASN A 44 -13.42 1.90 -9.04
C ASN A 44 -12.88 2.65 -10.28
N ASN A 45 -13.70 3.53 -10.88
CA ASN A 45 -13.36 4.29 -12.08
C ASN A 45 -12.11 5.19 -11.93
N MET A 46 -11.69 5.48 -10.70
CA MET A 46 -10.51 6.30 -10.38
C MET A 46 -9.29 5.47 -9.92
N ASN A 47 -9.47 4.18 -9.60
CA ASN A 47 -8.47 3.30 -9.01
C ASN A 47 -8.18 2.14 -9.95
N THR A 48 -7.37 2.44 -10.96
CA THR A 48 -6.88 1.46 -11.93
C THR A 48 -6.00 0.40 -11.28
N THR A 49 -5.72 -0.69 -12.00
CA THR A 49 -4.77 -1.73 -11.55
C THR A 49 -3.42 -1.15 -11.12
N VAL A 50 -2.89 -0.16 -11.86
CA VAL A 50 -1.63 0.52 -11.52
C VAL A 50 -1.75 1.26 -10.19
N THR A 51 -2.85 1.97 -9.98
CA THR A 51 -3.13 2.68 -8.73
C THR A 51 -3.17 1.71 -7.54
N ARG A 52 -3.88 0.59 -7.69
CA ARG A 52 -3.96 -0.46 -6.66
C ARG A 52 -2.61 -1.12 -6.41
N TRP A 53 -1.81 -1.32 -7.46
CA TRP A 53 -0.46 -1.86 -7.35
C TRP A 53 0.47 -0.93 -6.56
N CYS A 54 0.48 0.38 -6.88
CA CYS A 54 1.27 1.37 -6.15
C CYS A 54 0.83 1.47 -4.67
N ALA A 55 -0.49 1.42 -4.42
CA ALA A 55 -1.02 1.39 -3.06
C ALA A 55 -0.60 0.12 -2.31
N ALA A 56 -0.63 -1.03 -2.98
CA ALA A 56 -0.18 -2.30 -2.42
C ALA A 56 1.28 -2.24 -2.02
N TYR A 57 2.14 -1.72 -2.90
CA TYR A 57 3.55 -1.54 -2.61
C TYR A 57 3.77 -0.64 -1.38
N GLY A 58 3.13 0.53 -1.33
CA GLY A 58 3.24 1.44 -0.19
C GLY A 58 2.78 0.81 1.13
N LEU A 59 1.62 0.14 1.15
CA LEU A 59 1.12 -0.55 2.35
C LEU A 59 2.02 -1.69 2.80
N SER A 60 2.55 -2.46 1.85
CA SER A 60 3.48 -3.56 2.10
C SER A 60 4.78 -3.08 2.74
N GLU A 61 5.39 -2.01 2.23
CA GLU A 61 6.63 -1.47 2.78
C GLU A 61 6.42 -0.82 4.16
N ILE A 62 5.29 -0.14 4.39
CA ILE A 62 4.94 0.36 5.73
C ILE A 62 4.79 -0.81 6.71
N ALA A 63 4.13 -1.90 6.31
CA ALA A 63 3.96 -3.08 7.17
C ALA A 63 5.28 -3.76 7.53
N LYS A 64 6.26 -3.75 6.63
CA LYS A 64 7.61 -4.31 6.87
C LYS A 64 8.41 -3.48 7.88
N HIS A 65 8.33 -2.15 7.79
CA HIS A 65 9.23 -1.26 8.51
C HIS A 65 8.63 -0.60 9.75
N ASN A 66 7.31 -0.67 9.95
CA ASN A 66 6.65 -0.09 11.13
C ASN A 66 6.02 -1.17 12.02
N THR A 67 6.73 -1.56 13.08
CA THR A 67 6.29 -2.60 14.04
C THR A 67 4.99 -2.25 14.77
N LYS A 68 4.69 -0.96 14.99
CA LYS A 68 3.46 -0.51 15.67
C LYS A 68 2.23 -0.75 14.79
N ALA A 69 2.33 -0.44 13.50
CA ALA A 69 1.24 -0.58 12.53
C ALA A 69 1.17 -1.98 11.89
N GLN A 70 2.27 -2.75 11.95
CA GLN A 70 2.44 -4.03 11.26
C GLN A 70 1.32 -5.02 11.52
N LYS A 71 0.96 -5.27 12.78
CA LYS A 71 -0.07 -6.28 13.13
C LYS A 71 -1.43 -5.93 12.52
N GLU A 72 -1.83 -4.67 12.60
CA GLU A 72 -3.10 -4.21 12.01
C GLU A 72 -3.04 -4.25 10.48
N LEU A 73 -1.93 -3.79 9.88
CA LEU A 73 -1.75 -3.80 8.44
C LEU A 73 -1.76 -5.21 7.85
N ILE A 74 -1.15 -6.19 8.52
CA ILE A 74 -1.18 -7.59 8.09
C ILE A 74 -2.64 -8.09 7.99
N LEU A 75 -3.48 -7.77 8.98
CA LEU A 75 -4.89 -8.16 8.95
C LEU A 75 -5.62 -7.53 7.76
N ARG A 76 -5.46 -6.21 7.57
CA ARG A 76 -6.05 -5.48 6.44
C ARG A 76 -5.57 -5.99 5.09
N ILE A 77 -4.26 -6.24 4.95
CA ILE A 77 -3.66 -6.78 3.73
C ILE A 77 -4.25 -8.16 3.42
N LYS A 78 -4.41 -9.03 4.42
CA LYS A 78 -5.06 -10.34 4.23
C LYS A 78 -6.50 -10.22 3.73
N GLU A 79 -7.26 -9.23 4.22
CA GLU A 79 -8.61 -8.95 3.71
C GLU A 79 -8.60 -8.42 2.27
N ILE A 80 -7.66 -7.54 1.91
CA ILE A 80 -7.51 -7.00 0.57
C ILE A 80 -7.15 -8.11 -0.42
N VAL A 81 -6.19 -8.97 -0.08
CA VAL A 81 -5.75 -10.09 -0.94
C VAL A 81 -6.89 -11.04 -1.27
N LYS A 82 -7.82 -11.29 -0.33
CA LYS A 82 -9.01 -12.11 -0.56
C LYS A 82 -9.95 -11.51 -1.61
N LYS A 83 -10.06 -10.19 -1.66
CA LYS A 83 -11.00 -9.46 -2.54
C LYS A 83 -10.39 -9.05 -3.87
N GLU A 84 -9.08 -8.85 -3.93
CA GLU A 84 -8.38 -8.48 -5.15
C GLU A 84 -8.56 -9.59 -6.21
N LYS A 85 -8.67 -9.20 -7.48
CA LYS A 85 -8.82 -10.14 -8.60
C LYS A 85 -7.54 -10.23 -9.42
N ASN A 86 -6.77 -9.15 -9.45
CA ASN A 86 -5.54 -9.08 -10.21
C ASN A 86 -4.37 -9.76 -9.48
N ASN A 87 -3.78 -10.78 -10.11
CA ASN A 87 -2.66 -11.53 -9.54
C ASN A 87 -1.39 -10.69 -9.36
N GLY A 88 -1.15 -9.71 -10.23
CA GLY A 88 -0.01 -8.79 -10.12
C GLY A 88 -0.08 -7.98 -8.83
N VAL A 89 -1.25 -7.43 -8.50
CA VAL A 89 -1.48 -6.69 -7.24
C VAL A 89 -1.40 -7.63 -6.03
N LYS A 90 -2.02 -8.82 -6.09
CA LYS A 90 -1.92 -9.82 -5.01
C LYS A 90 -0.48 -10.20 -4.68
N ASN A 91 0.34 -10.41 -5.70
CA ASN A 91 1.70 -10.88 -5.52
C ASN A 91 2.56 -9.88 -4.74
N VAL A 92 2.29 -8.57 -4.83
CA VAL A 92 2.98 -7.54 -4.02
C VAL A 92 2.75 -7.81 -2.54
N TYR A 93 1.48 -7.98 -2.15
CA TYR A 93 1.11 -8.26 -0.77
C TYR A 93 1.65 -9.60 -0.28
N LEU A 94 1.51 -10.67 -1.08
CA LEU A 94 1.96 -12.01 -0.70
C LEU A 94 3.48 -12.07 -0.50
N LYS A 95 4.25 -11.37 -1.35
CA LYS A 95 5.69 -11.26 -1.18
C LYS A 95 6.04 -10.57 0.13
N ALA A 96 5.40 -9.45 0.42
CA ALA A 96 5.63 -8.71 1.66
C ALA A 96 5.25 -9.50 2.91
N LEU A 97 4.13 -10.24 2.90
CA LEU A 97 3.74 -11.10 4.01
C LEU A 97 4.77 -12.20 4.26
N LYS A 98 5.30 -12.83 3.21
CA LYS A 98 6.39 -13.82 3.32
C LYS A 98 7.68 -13.22 3.87
N ASP A 99 8.01 -11.99 3.48
CA ASP A 99 9.20 -11.28 3.98
C ASP A 99 9.05 -10.93 5.47
N ILE A 100 7.83 -10.65 5.93
CA ILE A 100 7.51 -10.32 7.33
C ILE A 100 7.48 -11.56 8.23
N GLU A 101 7.05 -12.71 7.69
CA GLU A 101 6.98 -13.98 8.43
C GLU A 101 8.34 -14.67 8.60
N LYS A 102 9.38 -14.19 7.89
CA LYS A 102 10.77 -14.65 8.03
C LYS A 102 11.48 -13.97 9.20
#